data_AF-A0A3A9WBE7-F1
#
_entry.id   AF-A0A3A9WBE7-F1
#
_cell.length_a   1.000
_cell.length_b   1.000
_cell.length_c   1.000
_cell.angle_alpha   90.00
_cell.angle_beta   90.00
_cell.angle_gamma   90.00
#
_symmetry.space_group_name_H-M   'P 1'
#
loop_
_entity.id
_entity.type
_entity.pdbx_description
1 polymer ?
#
loop_
_entity_poly.entity_id
_entity_poly.type
_entity_poly.pdbx_seq_one_letter_code
_entity_poly.pdbx_strand_id
1 'polypeptide(L)'
;MEDLVAPYALDAAMAERLEGGAGWARRWTTAWKTAGADVVCPVQDVAGFPALASVPVRGFSWGTRQRHRPGLRPMLATGRMHGFESLAERRVLLALDFTGDVEEVLSQPFTLRFFPRDGGGEDHTPDFLVLLPGTALLIDVRPADLIKAKDVVKFAAAGRAADAAGWRYLVVTGWRRHVWAGLDALSARRRPMADRLGLERELLDVIGERPRRFGELVDATSLPAVARAHAVHLLWHRRLAMDLAQPLSDAAWIYPVGRR
;
A
#
# COMPACT_ATOMS: atom_id res chain seq x y z
N MET A 1 -1.48 -5.26 4.71
CA MET A 1 -0.36 -4.87 3.82
C MET A 1 0.90 -5.70 4.09
N GLU A 2 1.38 -5.76 5.33
CA GLU A 2 2.59 -6.53 5.72
C GLU A 2 2.54 -8.03 5.32
N ASP A 3 1.37 -8.66 5.37
CA ASP A 3 1.20 -10.06 4.96
C ASP A 3 1.32 -10.28 3.44
N LEU A 4 1.22 -9.22 2.63
CA LEU A 4 1.23 -9.29 1.16
C LEU A 4 2.64 -9.12 0.58
N VAL A 5 3.47 -8.33 1.26
CA VAL A 5 4.78 -7.92 0.78
C VAL A 5 5.88 -8.87 1.22
N ALA A 6 6.95 -8.92 0.42
CA ALA A 6 8.17 -9.58 0.87
C ALA A 6 8.75 -8.82 2.08
N PRO A 7 9.17 -9.52 3.14
CA PRO A 7 9.70 -8.86 4.32
C PRO A 7 10.98 -8.10 3.97
N TYR A 8 11.07 -6.86 4.40
CA TYR A 8 12.31 -6.10 4.40
C TYR A 8 12.56 -5.61 5.83
N ALA A 9 13.53 -6.23 6.49
CA ALA A 9 13.96 -5.82 7.81
C ALA A 9 14.97 -4.70 7.65
N LEU A 10 14.67 -3.53 8.23
CA LEU A 10 15.70 -2.53 8.43
C LEU A 10 16.67 -3.03 9.48
N ASP A 11 17.96 -2.97 9.14
CA ASP A 11 19.03 -3.23 10.10
C ASP A 11 19.01 -2.15 11.19
N ALA A 12 18.83 -2.56 12.44
CA ALA A 12 18.84 -1.67 13.59
C ALA A 12 20.17 -0.90 13.72
N ALA A 13 21.29 -1.49 13.26
CA ALA A 13 22.58 -0.82 13.23
C ALA A 13 22.60 0.41 12.29
N MET A 14 21.68 0.47 11.32
CA MET A 14 21.56 1.63 10.43
C MET A 14 21.07 2.88 11.19
N ALA A 15 20.35 2.71 12.30
CA ALA A 15 19.96 3.82 13.16
C ALA A 15 21.17 4.51 13.82
N GLU A 16 22.27 3.78 14.05
CA GLU A 16 23.51 4.31 14.64
C GLU A 16 24.28 5.22 13.66
N ARG A 17 23.98 5.12 12.36
CA ARG A 17 24.54 5.97 11.30
C ARG A 17 23.78 7.28 11.15
N LEU A 18 22.65 7.44 11.83
CA LEU A 18 21.87 8.66 11.87
C LEU A 18 22.32 9.52 13.05
N GLU A 19 22.10 10.83 12.96
CA GLU A 19 22.37 11.74 14.06
C GLU A 19 21.67 11.26 15.35
N GLY A 20 22.48 11.09 16.40
CA GLY A 20 22.03 10.71 17.74
C GLY A 20 21.75 11.93 18.64
N GLY A 21 21.35 11.64 19.87
CA GLY A 21 21.26 12.63 20.95
C GLY A 21 19.89 13.28 21.14
N ALA A 22 19.74 13.95 22.28
CA ALA A 22 18.51 14.65 22.64
C ALA A 22 18.16 15.74 21.59
N GLY A 23 16.89 15.82 21.22
CA GLY A 23 16.38 16.87 20.33
C GLY A 23 16.60 16.66 18.83
N TRP A 24 17.03 15.48 18.36
CA TRP A 24 17.14 15.19 16.92
C TRP A 24 15.82 15.49 16.17
N ALA A 25 14.68 15.15 16.78
CA ALA A 25 13.35 15.35 16.20
C ALA A 25 12.97 16.85 16.05
N ARG A 26 13.69 17.76 16.72
CA ARG A 26 13.58 19.22 16.52
C ARG A 26 14.42 19.72 15.36
N ARG A 27 15.53 19.05 15.07
CA ARG A 27 16.50 19.44 14.04
C ARG A 27 16.12 18.88 12.68
N TRP A 28 15.56 17.68 12.66
CA TRP A 28 15.01 17.07 11.46
C TRP A 28 13.67 17.72 11.15
N THR A 29 13.40 17.90 9.87
CA THR A 29 12.19 18.59 9.41
C THR A 29 11.50 17.82 8.31
N THR A 30 10.19 18.00 8.21
CA THR A 30 9.38 17.56 7.09
C THR A 30 8.83 18.80 6.38
N ALA A 31 9.10 18.91 5.08
CA ALA A 31 8.58 19.95 4.22
C ALA A 31 7.37 19.42 3.44
N TRP A 32 6.21 19.99 3.72
CA TRP A 32 4.92 19.65 3.14
C TRP A 32 4.52 20.72 2.12
N LYS A 33 3.85 20.31 1.06
CA LYS A 33 3.17 21.26 0.16
C LYS A 33 1.69 21.25 0.43
N THR A 34 1.07 22.43 0.43
CA THR A 34 -0.38 22.59 0.47
C THR A 34 -0.84 23.41 -0.72
N ALA A 35 -2.15 23.56 -0.92
CA ALA A 35 -2.67 24.42 -1.97
C ALA A 35 -2.26 25.90 -1.85
N GLY A 36 -1.97 26.37 -0.63
CA GLY A 36 -1.69 27.79 -0.35
C GLY A 36 -0.25 28.13 0.03
N ALA A 37 0.53 27.16 0.53
CA ALA A 37 1.90 27.39 0.98
C ALA A 37 2.70 26.09 1.14
N ASP A 38 4.02 26.23 1.14
CA ASP A 38 4.96 25.21 1.61
C ASP A 38 5.13 25.37 3.14
N VAL A 39 4.99 24.28 3.88
CA VAL A 39 5.06 24.26 5.35
C VAL A 39 6.20 23.36 5.78
N VAL A 40 7.13 23.88 6.56
CA VAL A 40 8.20 23.11 7.18
C VAL A 40 7.88 22.94 8.65
N CYS A 41 7.78 21.71 9.12
CA CYS A 41 7.62 21.41 10.54
C CYS A 41 8.73 20.48 11.04
N PRO A 42 9.13 20.62 12.32
CA PRO A 42 10.00 19.64 12.96
C PRO A 42 9.35 18.25 13.00
N VAL A 43 10.16 17.19 12.93
CA VAL A 43 9.67 15.81 13.02
C VAL A 43 8.87 15.56 14.31
N GLN A 44 9.25 16.18 15.43
CA GLN A 44 8.49 16.04 16.69
C GLN A 44 7.03 16.52 16.60
N ASP A 45 6.70 17.40 15.66
CA ASP A 45 5.38 18.01 15.51
C ASP A 45 4.62 17.45 14.29
N VAL A 46 5.22 16.49 13.57
CA VAL A 46 4.71 15.99 12.29
C VAL A 46 3.35 15.31 12.42
N ALA A 47 3.07 14.65 13.55
CA ALA A 47 1.78 14.03 13.82
C ALA A 47 0.63 15.04 13.94
N GLY A 48 0.94 16.29 14.30
CA GLY A 48 -0.02 17.39 14.38
C GLY A 48 -0.26 18.10 13.05
N PHE A 49 0.51 17.79 12.00
CA PHE A 49 0.33 18.42 10.69
C PHE A 49 -0.97 17.94 10.03
N PRO A 50 -1.80 18.83 9.45
CA PRO A 50 -3.04 18.46 8.78
C PRO A 50 -2.74 17.80 7.42
N ALA A 51 -2.38 16.51 7.45
CA ALA A 51 -1.92 15.76 6.26
C ALA A 51 -2.94 15.78 5.10
N LEU A 52 -4.25 15.85 5.38
CA LEU A 52 -5.30 15.95 4.36
C LEU A 52 -5.27 17.25 3.54
N ALA A 53 -4.64 18.31 4.06
CA ALA A 53 -4.44 19.56 3.33
C ALA A 53 -3.21 19.52 2.42
N SER A 54 -2.43 18.43 2.46
CA SER A 54 -1.22 18.29 1.66
C SER A 54 -1.51 17.90 0.20
N VAL A 55 -0.61 18.32 -0.67
CA VAL A 55 -0.51 17.88 -2.05
C VAL A 55 0.88 17.25 -2.27
N PRO A 56 1.05 16.39 -3.29
CA PRO A 56 2.34 15.80 -3.60
C PRO A 56 3.44 16.85 -3.70
N VAL A 57 4.59 16.63 -3.04
CA VAL A 57 5.68 17.62 -3.01
C VAL A 57 6.30 17.88 -4.38
N ARG A 58 6.12 16.95 -5.33
CA ARG A 58 6.55 17.08 -6.72
C ARG A 58 5.39 16.67 -7.65
N GLY A 59 5.37 17.30 -8.82
CA GLY A 59 4.39 16.96 -9.85
C GLY A 59 4.76 15.69 -10.60
N PHE A 60 3.78 14.81 -10.82
CA PHE A 60 3.92 13.62 -11.67
C PHE A 60 3.93 14.05 -13.15
N SER A 61 5.12 14.25 -13.71
CA SER A 61 5.30 14.73 -15.10
C SER A 61 5.82 13.63 -16.02
N TRP A 62 5.28 13.57 -17.24
CA TRP A 62 5.70 12.60 -18.26
C TRP A 62 6.71 13.22 -19.23
N GLY A 63 7.75 12.45 -19.59
CA GLY A 63 8.72 12.83 -20.62
C GLY A 63 9.09 11.66 -21.52
N THR A 64 9.31 11.93 -22.82
CA THR A 64 9.58 10.91 -23.85
C THR A 64 10.81 10.04 -23.57
N ARG A 65 11.79 10.56 -22.83
CA ARG A 65 13.04 9.86 -22.46
C ARG A 65 13.04 9.29 -21.04
N GLN A 66 11.95 9.46 -20.28
CA GLN A 66 11.86 8.92 -18.93
C GLN A 66 11.76 7.39 -18.97
N ARG A 67 12.61 6.73 -18.18
CA ARG A 67 12.58 5.26 -18.01
C ARG A 67 11.42 4.83 -17.10
N HIS A 68 11.09 5.65 -16.12
CA HIS A 68 9.93 5.44 -15.26
C HIS A 68 8.66 5.96 -15.94
N ARG A 69 7.51 5.37 -15.61
CA ARG A 69 6.22 5.67 -16.25
C ARG A 69 5.28 6.25 -15.18
N PRO A 70 5.36 7.58 -14.92
CA PRO A 70 4.50 8.19 -13.94
C PRO A 70 3.06 8.21 -14.46
N GLY A 71 2.12 8.23 -13.53
CA GLY A 71 0.70 8.27 -13.87
C GLY A 71 -0.18 8.43 -12.64
N LEU A 72 -1.48 8.38 -12.91
CA LEU A 72 -2.51 8.41 -11.89
C LEU A 72 -3.25 7.07 -11.88
N ARG A 73 -3.52 6.53 -10.69
CA ARG A 73 -4.32 5.31 -10.50
C ARG A 73 -5.57 5.63 -9.68
N PRO A 74 -6.78 5.26 -10.16
CA PRO A 74 -7.97 5.32 -9.32
C PRO A 74 -7.89 4.28 -8.22
N MET A 75 -8.24 4.68 -7.00
CA MET A 75 -8.53 3.78 -5.88
C MET A 75 -10.02 3.88 -5.55
N LEU A 76 -10.67 2.73 -5.39
CA LEU A 76 -12.07 2.65 -4.99
C LEU A 76 -12.25 2.98 -3.50
N ALA A 77 -11.30 2.55 -2.65
CA ALA A 77 -11.34 2.79 -1.21
C ALA A 77 -11.43 4.29 -0.86
N THR A 78 -10.71 5.14 -1.59
CA THR A 78 -10.73 6.60 -1.37
C THR A 78 -11.63 7.34 -2.36
N GLY A 79 -12.06 6.71 -3.46
CA GLY A 79 -12.79 7.35 -4.55
C GLY A 79 -11.99 8.41 -5.34
N ARG A 80 -10.66 8.38 -5.29
CA ARG A 80 -9.78 9.41 -5.86
C ARG A 80 -8.66 8.84 -6.75
N MET A 81 -8.02 9.72 -7.49
CA MET A 81 -6.84 9.42 -8.30
C MET A 81 -5.57 9.67 -7.49
N HIS A 82 -4.66 8.70 -7.48
CA HIS A 82 -3.39 8.75 -6.73
C HIS A 82 -2.20 8.68 -7.67
N GLY A 83 -1.20 9.52 -7.42
CA GLY A 83 0.01 9.58 -8.24
C GLY A 83 0.98 8.45 -7.93
N PHE A 84 1.72 8.03 -8.94
CA PHE A 84 2.86 7.12 -8.83
C PHE A 84 3.89 7.46 -9.89
N GLU A 85 5.16 7.16 -9.64
CA GLU A 85 6.28 7.31 -10.56
C GLU A 85 6.74 5.97 -11.14
N SER A 86 6.52 4.86 -10.43
CA SER A 86 6.95 3.53 -10.86
C SER A 86 5.82 2.49 -10.96
N LEU A 87 6.06 1.41 -11.70
CA LEU A 87 5.16 0.26 -11.70
C LEU A 87 5.07 -0.41 -10.33
N ALA A 88 6.13 -0.36 -9.52
CA ALA A 88 6.12 -0.92 -8.16
C ALA A 88 5.15 -0.12 -7.26
N GLU A 89 5.21 1.21 -7.30
CA GLU A 89 4.29 2.10 -6.59
C GLU A 89 2.83 1.90 -7.05
N ARG A 90 2.61 1.78 -8.37
CA ARG A 90 1.27 1.47 -8.91
C ARG A 90 0.68 0.18 -8.32
N ARG A 91 1.52 -0.83 -8.09
CA ARG A 91 1.09 -2.11 -7.48
C ARG A 91 0.74 -1.93 -6.01
N VAL A 92 1.49 -1.10 -5.27
CA VAL A 92 1.18 -0.74 -3.87
C VAL A 92 -0.19 -0.09 -3.76
N LEU A 93 -0.51 0.88 -4.62
CA LEU A 93 -1.84 1.51 -4.64
C LEU A 93 -2.97 0.48 -4.85
N LEU A 94 -2.75 -0.53 -5.70
CA LEU A 94 -3.74 -1.58 -5.93
C LEU A 94 -3.91 -2.51 -4.72
N ALA A 95 -2.81 -2.84 -4.03
CA ALA A 95 -2.87 -3.66 -2.82
C ALA A 95 -3.55 -2.91 -1.67
N LEU A 96 -3.31 -1.59 -1.53
CA LEU A 96 -4.01 -0.75 -0.57
C LEU A 96 -5.52 -0.72 -0.86
N ASP A 97 -5.90 -0.58 -2.13
CA ASP A 97 -7.30 -0.61 -2.58
C ASP A 97 -7.99 -1.94 -2.25
N PHE A 98 -7.25 -3.06 -2.32
CA PHE A 98 -7.74 -4.37 -1.92
C PHE A 98 -7.92 -4.51 -0.40
N THR A 99 -6.97 -4.01 0.39
CA THR A 99 -7.04 -4.14 1.87
C THR A 99 -8.23 -3.41 2.47
N GLY A 100 -8.67 -2.30 1.87
CA GLY A 100 -9.94 -1.63 2.17
C GLY A 100 -10.03 -0.90 3.52
N ASP A 101 -9.04 -0.99 4.40
CA ASP A 101 -9.02 -0.31 5.70
C ASP A 101 -8.35 1.08 5.63
N VAL A 102 -8.40 1.73 4.47
CA VAL A 102 -7.67 2.98 4.18
C VAL A 102 -8.64 4.15 4.16
N GLU A 103 -8.36 5.17 4.97
CA GLU A 103 -9.11 6.44 4.96
C GLU A 103 -8.60 7.36 3.84
N GLU A 104 -7.28 7.42 3.66
CA GLU A 104 -6.67 8.25 2.62
C GLU A 104 -5.28 7.74 2.20
N VAL A 105 -4.85 8.09 0.98
CA VAL A 105 -3.46 7.93 0.54
C VAL A 105 -2.93 9.27 0.02
N LEU A 106 -1.73 9.63 0.49
CA LEU A 106 -1.01 10.81 0.07
C LEU A 106 0.27 10.38 -0.66
N SER A 107 0.32 10.61 -1.97
CA SER A 107 1.50 10.33 -2.80
C SER A 107 2.57 11.40 -2.57
N GLN A 108 3.82 11.01 -2.30
CA GLN A 108 4.93 11.91 -2.02
C GLN A 108 4.55 13.01 -1.00
N PRO A 109 4.17 12.62 0.23
CA PRO A 109 3.47 13.49 1.17
C PRO A 109 4.32 14.67 1.66
N PHE A 110 5.62 14.44 1.87
CA PHE A 110 6.56 15.45 2.34
C PHE A 110 8.00 15.11 1.94
N THR A 111 8.89 16.09 2.04
CA THR A 111 10.35 15.85 2.00
C THR A 111 10.90 15.89 3.42
N LEU A 112 11.42 14.76 3.89
CA LEU A 112 12.17 14.63 5.13
C LEU A 112 13.59 15.12 4.92
N ARG A 113 14.00 16.12 5.69
CA ARG A 113 15.40 16.50 5.84
C ARG A 113 15.95 15.94 7.15
N PHE A 114 17.01 15.14 7.03
CA PHE A 114 17.63 14.42 8.13
C PHE A 114 19.15 14.56 8.08
N PHE A 115 19.82 14.17 9.16
CA PHE A 115 21.27 14.28 9.29
C PHE A 115 21.88 12.91 9.60
N PRO A 116 22.74 12.35 8.74
CA PRO A 116 23.63 11.26 9.09
C PRO A 116 24.64 11.69 10.16
N ARG A 117 25.21 10.73 10.89
CA ARG A 117 26.18 10.98 11.96
C ARG A 117 27.49 11.61 11.45
N ASP A 118 27.96 11.15 10.29
CA ASP A 118 29.25 11.53 9.71
C ASP A 118 29.08 12.28 8.37
N GLY A 119 28.02 13.07 8.23
CA GLY A 119 27.68 13.72 6.96
C GLY A 119 26.89 15.02 7.09
N GLY A 120 26.68 15.68 5.95
CA GLY A 120 25.79 16.83 5.83
C GLY A 120 24.32 16.40 5.79
N GLY A 121 23.41 17.37 5.93
CA GLY A 121 21.97 17.08 5.85
C GLY A 121 21.56 16.52 4.48
N GLU A 122 20.78 15.45 4.52
CA GLU A 122 20.25 14.73 3.37
C GLU A 122 18.72 14.84 3.30
N ASP A 123 18.19 14.69 2.08
CA ASP A 123 16.76 14.72 1.82
C ASP A 123 16.23 13.36 1.34
N HIS A 124 15.04 13.03 1.80
CA HIS A 124 14.28 11.86 1.39
C HIS A 124 12.80 12.20 1.25
N THR A 125 12.15 11.66 0.22
CA THR A 125 10.70 11.84 0.01
C THR A 125 10.08 10.44 0.02
N PRO A 126 9.33 10.07 1.06
CA PRO A 126 8.59 8.81 1.08
C PRO A 126 7.60 8.72 -0.08
N ASP A 127 7.30 7.53 -0.56
CA ASP A 127 6.40 7.36 -1.71
C ASP A 127 4.93 7.55 -1.34
N PHE A 128 4.50 7.03 -0.18
CA PHE A 128 3.13 7.18 0.29
C PHE A 128 3.04 7.40 1.81
N LEU A 129 2.08 8.22 2.23
CA LEU A 129 1.53 8.19 3.59
C LEU A 129 0.08 7.74 3.50
N VAL A 130 -0.24 6.62 4.14
CA VAL A 130 -1.57 6.01 4.17
C VAL A 130 -2.21 6.32 5.51
N LEU A 131 -3.33 7.03 5.50
CA LEU A 131 -4.11 7.28 6.72
C LEU A 131 -5.01 6.09 6.98
N LEU A 132 -4.96 5.60 8.22
CA LEU A 132 -5.70 4.44 8.71
C LEU A 132 -6.50 4.87 9.95
N PRO A 133 -7.54 4.11 10.33
CA PRO A 133 -8.25 4.38 11.58
C PRO A 133 -7.29 4.41 12.78
N GLY A 134 -7.10 5.60 13.36
CA GLY A 134 -6.28 5.82 14.57
C GLY A 134 -4.76 5.80 14.37
N THR A 135 -4.24 5.69 13.14
CA THR A 135 -2.78 5.74 12.88
C THR A 135 -2.49 6.09 11.42
N ALA A 136 -1.22 6.13 11.04
CA ALA A 136 -0.82 6.21 9.64
C ALA A 136 0.28 5.18 9.34
N LEU A 137 0.42 4.83 8.06
CA LEU A 137 1.46 3.97 7.54
C LEU A 137 2.27 4.74 6.50
N LEU A 138 3.53 5.02 6.83
CA LEU A 138 4.50 5.61 5.91
C LEU A 138 5.17 4.50 5.09
N ILE A 139 5.18 4.65 3.76
CA ILE A 139 5.65 3.62 2.83
C ILE A 139 6.73 4.18 1.92
N ASP A 140 7.84 3.45 1.85
CA ASP A 140 8.82 3.55 0.77
C ASP A 140 8.71 2.32 -0.14
N VAL A 141 8.86 2.51 -1.45
CA VAL A 141 8.74 1.47 -2.46
C VAL A 141 10.03 1.39 -3.26
N ARG A 142 10.75 0.28 -3.08
CA ARG A 142 12.03 0.08 -3.76
C ARG A 142 12.28 -1.39 -4.05
N PRO A 143 12.18 -1.85 -5.32
CA PRO A 143 12.49 -3.22 -5.70
C PRO A 143 13.83 -3.68 -5.11
N ALA A 144 13.86 -4.90 -4.55
CA ALA A 144 15.00 -5.41 -3.79
C ALA A 144 16.33 -5.33 -4.55
N ASP A 145 16.31 -5.61 -5.85
CA ASP A 145 17.46 -5.56 -6.76
C ASP A 145 17.98 -4.12 -7.03
N LEU A 146 17.19 -3.11 -6.69
CA LEU A 146 17.52 -1.69 -6.88
C LEU A 146 17.91 -0.98 -5.57
N ILE A 147 17.92 -1.68 -4.44
CA ILE A 147 18.30 -1.11 -3.13
C ILE A 147 19.81 -0.91 -3.11
N LYS A 148 20.23 0.33 -2.81
CA LYS A 148 21.64 0.71 -2.62
C LYS A 148 21.89 1.07 -1.16
N ALA A 149 23.14 1.04 -0.72
CA ALA A 149 23.52 1.39 0.66
C ALA A 149 22.99 2.76 1.12
N LYS A 150 22.92 3.74 0.21
CA LYS A 150 22.34 5.07 0.49
C LYS A 150 20.82 5.04 0.70
N ASP A 151 20.11 4.14 0.03
CA ASP A 151 18.66 4.01 0.17
C ASP A 151 18.34 3.47 1.58
N VAL A 152 19.17 2.56 2.10
CA VAL A 152 18.99 1.98 3.44
C VAL A 152 19.09 3.04 4.56
N VAL A 153 19.99 4.02 4.43
CA VAL A 153 20.10 5.14 5.38
C VAL A 153 18.83 6.01 5.35
N LYS A 154 18.30 6.28 4.15
CA LYS A 154 17.04 7.03 3.98
C LYS A 154 15.86 6.29 4.57
N PHE A 155 15.79 4.97 4.38
CA PHE A 155 14.73 4.16 4.98
C PHE A 155 14.81 4.15 6.51
N ALA A 156 16.02 4.05 7.08
CA ALA A 156 16.20 4.16 8.51
C ALA A 156 15.78 5.54 9.05
N ALA A 157 16.07 6.63 8.31
CA ALA A 157 15.63 7.97 8.67
C ALA A 157 14.10 8.12 8.59
N ALA A 158 13.46 7.59 7.55
CA ALA A 158 12.00 7.60 7.41
C ALA A 158 11.32 6.77 8.50
N GLY A 159 11.82 5.58 8.79
CA GLY A 159 11.33 4.73 9.89
C GLY A 159 11.39 5.46 11.23
N ARG A 160 12.55 6.06 11.55
CA ARG A 160 12.72 6.84 12.78
C ARG A 160 11.78 8.05 12.86
N ALA A 161 11.54 8.73 11.75
CA ALA A 161 10.58 9.85 11.70
C ALA A 161 9.13 9.37 11.87
N ALA A 162 8.76 8.24 11.26
CA ALA A 162 7.45 7.61 11.44
C ALA A 162 7.23 7.18 12.89
N ASP A 163 8.21 6.54 13.51
CA ASP A 163 8.14 6.12 14.92
C ASP A 163 7.92 7.33 15.85
N ALA A 164 8.64 8.44 15.61
CA ALA A 164 8.46 9.68 16.37
C ALA A 164 7.07 10.31 16.19
N ALA A 165 6.42 10.05 15.05
CA ALA A 165 5.06 10.48 14.76
C ALA A 165 3.97 9.53 15.29
N GLY A 166 4.35 8.37 15.87
CA GLY A 166 3.41 7.31 16.21
C GLY A 166 2.82 6.59 14.99
N TRP A 167 3.48 6.67 13.85
CA TRP A 167 3.09 6.00 12.61
C TRP A 167 3.81 4.67 12.45
N ARG A 168 3.21 3.78 11.66
CA ARG A 168 3.87 2.56 11.19
C ARG A 168 4.76 2.90 10.00
N TYR A 169 5.80 2.10 9.78
CA TYR A 169 6.69 2.24 8.63
C TYR A 169 6.85 0.91 7.88
N LEU A 170 6.85 0.97 6.55
CA LEU A 170 7.04 -0.19 5.69
C LEU A 170 7.88 0.15 4.45
N VAL A 171 8.86 -0.69 4.14
CA VAL A 171 9.54 -0.67 2.84
C VAL A 171 9.02 -1.82 1.98
N VAL A 172 8.39 -1.50 0.85
CA VAL A 172 7.90 -2.49 -0.12
C VAL A 172 8.99 -2.77 -1.14
N THR A 173 9.63 -3.92 -1.00
CA THR A 173 10.72 -4.36 -1.89
C THR A 173 10.30 -5.37 -2.94
N GLY A 174 9.08 -5.89 -2.79
CA GLY A 174 8.50 -6.92 -3.64
C GLY A 174 7.27 -7.52 -2.99
N TRP A 175 6.75 -8.55 -3.63
CA TRP A 175 5.55 -9.27 -3.19
C TRP A 175 5.94 -10.67 -2.78
N ARG A 176 5.23 -11.25 -1.81
CA ARG A 176 5.35 -12.69 -1.56
C ARG A 176 4.97 -13.46 -2.82
N ARG A 177 5.47 -14.69 -2.93
CA ARG A 177 5.21 -15.55 -4.08
C ARG A 177 3.70 -15.60 -4.37
N HIS A 178 3.33 -15.45 -5.64
CA HIS A 178 1.95 -15.45 -6.17
C HIS A 178 1.02 -14.31 -5.74
N VAL A 179 1.30 -13.58 -4.65
CA VAL A 179 0.42 -12.52 -4.14
C VAL A 179 0.09 -11.48 -5.20
N TRP A 180 1.09 -10.98 -5.93
CA TRP A 180 0.82 -10.00 -6.98
C TRP A 180 -0.06 -10.55 -8.09
N ALA A 181 0.17 -11.79 -8.55
CA ALA A 181 -0.63 -12.41 -9.60
C ALA A 181 -2.09 -12.62 -9.14
N GLY A 182 -2.29 -13.01 -7.88
CA GLY A 182 -3.61 -13.10 -7.26
C GLY A 182 -4.30 -11.74 -7.22
N LEU A 183 -3.66 -10.70 -6.67
CA LEU A 183 -4.22 -9.35 -6.61
C LEU A 183 -4.56 -8.78 -8.00
N ASP A 184 -3.68 -8.97 -8.98
CA ASP A 184 -3.91 -8.50 -10.35
C ASP A 184 -5.13 -9.20 -10.96
N ALA A 185 -5.25 -10.52 -10.79
CA ALA A 185 -6.40 -11.30 -11.24
C ALA A 185 -7.71 -10.87 -10.56
N LEU A 186 -7.71 -10.71 -9.23
CA LEU A 186 -8.87 -10.26 -8.47
C LEU A 186 -9.29 -8.83 -8.88
N SER A 187 -8.31 -7.98 -9.22
CA SER A 187 -8.58 -6.59 -9.59
C SER A 187 -9.43 -6.43 -10.86
N ALA A 188 -9.58 -7.49 -11.66
CA ALA A 188 -10.43 -7.50 -12.84
C ALA A 188 -11.91 -7.26 -12.50
N ARG A 189 -12.35 -7.64 -11.29
CA ARG A 189 -13.74 -7.51 -10.83
C ARG A 189 -13.88 -6.62 -9.61
N ARG A 190 -12.98 -5.64 -9.43
CA ARG A 190 -13.01 -4.73 -8.28
C ARG A 190 -14.11 -3.67 -8.28
N ARG A 191 -14.61 -3.30 -9.46
CA ARG A 191 -15.64 -2.26 -9.58
C ARG A 191 -16.99 -2.82 -9.11
N PRO A 192 -17.90 -1.97 -8.61
CA PRO A 192 -19.26 -2.39 -8.28
C PRO A 192 -19.90 -3.18 -9.43
N MET A 193 -20.49 -4.33 -9.10
CA MET A 193 -21.19 -5.19 -10.04
C MET A 193 -22.66 -5.31 -9.63
N ALA A 194 -23.56 -5.29 -10.61
CA ALA A 194 -24.97 -5.57 -10.36
C ALA A 194 -25.21 -7.09 -10.37
N ASP A 195 -25.74 -7.63 -9.30
CA ASP A 195 -26.15 -9.05 -9.21
C ASP A 195 -27.64 -9.21 -9.53
N ARG A 196 -27.98 -9.15 -10.82
CA ARG A 196 -29.38 -9.29 -11.28
C ARG A 196 -29.91 -10.72 -11.22
N LEU A 197 -29.01 -11.69 -11.15
CA LEU A 197 -29.34 -13.12 -11.21
C LEU A 197 -29.25 -13.79 -9.83
N GLY A 198 -28.84 -13.06 -8.79
CA GLY A 198 -28.74 -13.57 -7.43
C GLY A 198 -27.56 -14.51 -7.19
N LEU A 199 -26.54 -14.47 -8.05
CA LEU A 199 -25.42 -15.41 -8.04
C LEU A 199 -24.49 -15.20 -6.85
N GLU A 200 -24.39 -13.97 -6.32
CA GLU A 200 -23.59 -13.74 -5.10
C GLU A 200 -24.22 -14.43 -3.90
N ARG A 201 -25.55 -14.43 -3.82
CA ARG A 201 -26.28 -15.16 -2.79
C ARG A 201 -26.09 -16.66 -2.96
N GLU A 202 -26.23 -17.19 -4.18
CA GLU A 202 -25.98 -18.61 -4.44
C GLU A 202 -24.56 -19.04 -4.01
N LEU A 203 -23.54 -18.26 -4.37
CA LEU A 203 -22.15 -18.54 -3.98
C LEU A 203 -21.97 -18.56 -2.46
N LEU A 204 -22.56 -17.59 -1.75
CA LEU A 204 -22.50 -17.51 -0.29
C LEU A 204 -23.29 -18.64 0.39
N ASP A 205 -24.42 -19.04 -0.18
CA ASP A 205 -25.23 -20.16 0.32
C ASP A 205 -24.52 -21.51 0.07
N VAL A 206 -23.89 -21.71 -1.09
CA VAL A 206 -23.15 -22.92 -1.45
C VAL A 206 -21.92 -23.10 -0.56
N ILE A 207 -21.12 -22.04 -0.36
CA ILE A 207 -19.92 -22.13 0.49
C ILE A 207 -20.32 -22.40 1.94
N GLY A 208 -21.39 -21.75 2.43
CA GLY A 208 -21.86 -21.89 3.80
C GLY A 208 -20.73 -21.67 4.80
N GLU A 209 -20.50 -22.65 5.68
CA GLU A 209 -19.47 -22.58 6.73
C GLU A 209 -18.19 -23.37 6.39
N ARG A 210 -18.09 -23.98 5.21
CA ARG A 210 -16.98 -24.88 4.87
C ARG A 210 -16.18 -24.39 3.66
N PRO A 211 -14.84 -24.50 3.69
CA PRO A 211 -14.05 -24.21 2.51
C PRO A 211 -14.40 -25.15 1.35
N ARG A 212 -14.33 -24.64 0.12
CA ARG A 212 -14.55 -25.40 -1.12
C ARG A 212 -13.50 -25.07 -2.16
N ARG A 213 -13.29 -25.97 -3.11
CA ARG A 213 -12.48 -25.64 -4.29
C ARG A 213 -13.24 -24.61 -5.13
N PHE A 214 -12.50 -23.69 -5.75
CA PHE A 214 -13.09 -22.61 -6.54
C PHE A 214 -13.96 -23.13 -7.68
N GLY A 215 -13.51 -24.19 -8.39
CA GLY A 215 -14.29 -24.84 -9.45
C GLY A 215 -15.60 -25.43 -8.91
N GLU A 216 -15.52 -26.24 -7.85
CA GLU A 216 -16.70 -26.85 -7.20
C GLU A 216 -17.70 -25.81 -6.71
N LEU A 217 -17.21 -24.68 -6.17
CA LEU A 217 -18.04 -23.59 -5.69
C LEU A 217 -18.83 -22.94 -6.84
N VAL A 218 -18.19 -22.65 -7.97
CA VAL A 218 -18.86 -22.00 -9.11
C VAL A 218 -19.76 -22.98 -9.87
N ASP A 219 -19.36 -24.24 -10.00
CA ASP A 219 -20.12 -25.26 -10.73
C ASP A 219 -21.42 -25.68 -10.02
N ALA A 220 -21.51 -25.43 -8.71
CA ALA A 220 -22.72 -25.66 -7.92
C ALA A 220 -23.77 -24.54 -8.05
N THR A 221 -23.49 -23.47 -8.80
CA THR A 221 -24.44 -22.37 -9.06
C THR A 221 -25.25 -22.59 -10.33
N SER A 222 -26.35 -21.84 -10.48
CA SER A 222 -27.23 -21.90 -11.64
C SER A 222 -26.56 -21.50 -12.95
N LEU A 223 -25.52 -20.64 -12.90
CA LEU A 223 -24.79 -20.14 -14.08
C LEU A 223 -23.26 -20.05 -13.81
N PRO A 224 -22.52 -21.17 -13.88
CA PRO A 224 -21.12 -21.23 -13.45
C PRO A 224 -20.18 -20.20 -14.10
N ALA A 225 -20.34 -19.96 -15.41
CA ALA A 225 -19.51 -19.00 -16.14
C ALA A 225 -19.66 -17.56 -15.64
N VAL A 226 -20.88 -17.16 -15.24
CA VAL A 226 -21.18 -15.83 -14.70
C VAL A 226 -20.82 -15.78 -13.21
N ALA A 227 -21.13 -16.85 -12.46
CA ALA A 227 -20.81 -16.97 -11.04
C ALA A 227 -19.31 -16.83 -10.78
N ARG A 228 -18.45 -17.32 -11.68
CA ARG A 228 -17.00 -17.11 -11.58
C ARG A 228 -16.61 -15.64 -11.49
N ALA A 229 -17.26 -14.76 -12.26
CA ALA A 229 -16.99 -13.33 -12.21
C ALA A 229 -17.46 -12.72 -10.86
N HIS A 230 -18.62 -13.13 -10.36
CA HIS A 230 -19.12 -12.71 -9.05
C HIS A 230 -18.26 -13.28 -7.89
N ALA A 231 -17.75 -14.50 -7.99
CA ALA A 231 -16.87 -15.06 -6.98
C ALA A 231 -15.54 -14.28 -6.90
N VAL A 232 -14.96 -13.88 -8.04
CA VAL A 232 -13.79 -12.98 -8.08
C VAL A 232 -14.13 -11.60 -7.50
N HIS A 233 -15.33 -11.07 -7.76
CA HIS A 233 -15.82 -9.82 -7.15
C HIS A 233 -15.90 -9.95 -5.63
N LEU A 234 -16.51 -11.01 -5.12
CA LEU A 234 -16.62 -11.28 -3.68
C LEU A 234 -15.25 -11.47 -3.01
N LEU A 235 -14.30 -12.13 -3.68
CA LEU A 235 -12.91 -12.25 -3.21
C LEU A 235 -12.22 -10.89 -3.12
N TRP A 236 -12.37 -10.02 -4.13
CA TRP A 236 -11.84 -8.66 -4.09
C TRP A 236 -12.40 -7.86 -2.91
N HIS A 237 -13.71 -7.94 -2.69
CA HIS A 237 -14.39 -7.24 -1.60
C HIS A 237 -14.30 -7.98 -0.25
N ARG A 238 -13.48 -9.03 -0.15
CA ARG A 238 -13.25 -9.79 1.08
C ARG A 238 -14.57 -10.28 1.71
N ARG A 239 -15.54 -10.67 0.86
CA ARG A 239 -16.78 -11.39 1.21
C ARG A 239 -16.63 -12.90 1.02
N LEU A 240 -15.62 -13.30 0.24
CA LEU A 240 -15.00 -14.62 0.25
C LEU A 240 -13.50 -14.44 0.54
N ALA A 241 -12.83 -15.47 1.04
CA ALA A 241 -11.41 -15.45 1.33
C ALA A 241 -10.64 -16.52 0.55
N MET A 242 -9.38 -16.24 0.24
CA MET A 242 -8.44 -17.20 -0.32
C MET A 242 -7.03 -16.92 0.21
N ASP A 243 -6.16 -17.92 0.15
CA ASP A 243 -4.74 -17.71 0.38
C ASP A 243 -4.09 -17.12 -0.90
N LEU A 244 -3.73 -15.83 -0.84
CA LEU A 244 -3.06 -15.15 -1.95
C LEU A 244 -1.62 -15.62 -2.18
N ALA A 245 -1.03 -16.41 -1.27
CA ALA A 245 0.25 -17.08 -1.52
C ALA A 245 0.11 -18.29 -2.48
N GLN A 246 -1.12 -18.63 -2.89
CA GLN A 246 -1.42 -19.68 -3.85
C GLN A 246 -2.05 -19.09 -5.13
N PRO A 247 -1.83 -19.70 -6.31
CA PRO A 247 -2.43 -19.23 -7.55
C PRO A 247 -3.95 -19.41 -7.56
N LEU A 248 -4.65 -18.42 -8.10
CA LEU A 248 -6.08 -18.53 -8.38
C LEU A 248 -6.29 -19.53 -9.54
N SER A 249 -6.89 -20.67 -9.23
CA SER A 249 -7.26 -21.74 -10.16
C SER A 249 -8.50 -22.45 -9.66
N ASP A 250 -9.08 -23.38 -10.43
CA ASP A 250 -10.22 -24.17 -9.97
C ASP A 250 -9.91 -25.01 -8.74
N ALA A 251 -8.63 -25.37 -8.55
CA ALA A 251 -8.15 -26.04 -7.36
C ALA A 251 -7.87 -25.08 -6.18
N ALA A 252 -8.02 -23.76 -6.31
CA ALA A 252 -7.80 -22.86 -5.18
C ALA A 252 -8.85 -23.11 -4.09
N TRP A 253 -8.43 -23.14 -2.83
CA TRP A 253 -9.36 -23.16 -1.70
C TRP A 253 -9.97 -21.78 -1.48
N ILE A 254 -11.30 -21.73 -1.44
CA ILE A 254 -12.08 -20.56 -1.07
C ILE A 254 -12.71 -20.82 0.29
N TYR A 255 -12.62 -19.82 1.15
CA TYR A 255 -13.06 -19.87 2.54
C TYR A 255 -14.21 -18.88 2.75
N PRO A 256 -15.20 -19.20 3.58
CA PRO A 256 -16.17 -18.22 4.02
C PRO A 256 -15.49 -17.14 4.86
N VAL A 257 -16.08 -15.94 4.86
CA VAL A 257 -15.54 -14.82 5.64
C VAL A 257 -16.17 -14.83 7.03
N GLY A 258 -15.31 -15.04 8.03
CA GLY A 258 -15.68 -15.10 9.44
C GLY A 258 -15.75 -16.53 9.96
N ARG A 259 -15.28 -16.84 11.18
CA ARG A 259 -14.69 -15.97 12.21
C ARG A 259 -13.22 -16.36 12.44
N ARG A 260 -12.42 -15.37 12.84
CA ARG A 260 -11.23 -15.66 13.65
C ARG A 260 -11.62 -16.49 14.86
#